data_AF-A0A972DWU7-F1
#
_entry.id   AF-A0A972DWU7-F1
#
_cell.length_a   1.000
_cell.length_b   1.000
_cell.length_c   1.000
_cell.angle_alpha   90.00
_cell.angle_beta   90.00
_cell.angle_gamma   90.00
#
_symmetry.space_group_name_H-M   'P 1'
#
loop_
_entity.id
_entity.type
_entity.pdbx_description
1 polymer ?
#
loop_
_entity_poly.entity_id
_entity_poly.type
_entity_poly.pdbx_seq_one_letter_code
_entity_poly.pdbx_strand_id
1 'polypeptide(L)'
;MRTVRIVCWLLVIAAAWPVVSFGSESAAVDARRKYSTTNSAPPIDVRPPTATAPATLAFNRRWEPKEQAFSFLAPPDWTLEGGMFHVDPAQTGGSTNSISAKCDLTLKKDAEGTVLFRWLPTWSFADMSRNPQFSYSAALFPPGSQYQGMTVRPMPGVNQFLQELFMQVHPQAADAKLVEFTPMPELGEVFRKMYKSLDESMQAMGFPPFGYDGGGILVEYTEGQRRYRETLSTCLVDMRASGAMWSNQYTLAMRAPANETLTWKPVFDIIRQSMKLNPEWFARASQADAERAKAAQDTMRYIQNIDREIYANRAKTNAEIRHESYLWLNAQNEYVNPFNGQTEQDTAQFKYRWTTEQGDMIYTDRADFNPNTTRPYNDRTWKLTPVRER
;
A
#
# COMPACT_ATOMS: atom_id res chain seq x y z
N MET A 1 11.40 -30.33 -0.24
CA MET A 1 11.01 -29.02 -0.81
C MET A 1 10.51 -28.14 0.33
N ARG A 2 11.21 -27.04 0.61
CA ARG A 2 10.99 -26.19 1.78
C ARG A 2 9.66 -25.44 1.67
N THR A 3 8.89 -25.54 2.74
CA THR A 3 7.61 -24.90 3.01
C THR A 3 7.71 -23.37 2.87
N VAL A 4 6.99 -22.81 1.91
CA VAL A 4 6.77 -21.36 1.77
C VAL A 4 5.85 -20.93 2.90
N ARG A 5 6.45 -20.34 3.96
CA ARG A 5 5.72 -19.70 5.06
C ARG A 5 5.37 -18.28 4.64
N ILE A 6 4.10 -18.06 4.30
CA ILE A 6 3.51 -16.75 4.02
C ILE A 6 3.32 -16.03 5.36
N VAL A 7 4.09 -14.97 5.60
CA VAL A 7 3.95 -14.10 6.79
C VAL A 7 3.28 -12.81 6.33
N CYS A 8 1.98 -12.70 6.59
CA CYS A 8 1.13 -11.56 6.27
C CYS A 8 1.09 -10.56 7.43
N TRP A 9 2.24 -9.94 7.75
CA TRP A 9 2.37 -9.00 8.86
C TRP A 9 3.07 -7.74 8.38
N LEU A 10 2.33 -6.69 8.00
CA LEU A 10 2.95 -5.41 7.62
C LEU A 10 2.03 -4.17 7.66
N LEU A 11 1.02 -4.16 8.52
CA LEU A 11 0.16 -2.98 8.68
C LEU A 11 0.03 -2.63 10.16
N VAL A 12 0.98 -1.84 10.66
CA VAL A 12 0.79 -0.88 11.76
C VAL A 12 1.69 0.30 11.41
N ILE A 13 1.16 1.28 10.66
CA ILE A 13 1.88 2.53 10.36
C ILE A 13 1.18 3.62 11.16
N ALA A 14 1.59 3.79 12.41
CA ALA A 14 1.25 4.97 13.19
C ALA A 14 2.15 6.12 12.72
N ALA A 15 1.54 7.12 12.08
CA ALA A 15 2.21 8.37 11.74
C ALA A 15 2.52 9.16 13.02
N ALA A 16 3.63 8.85 13.69
CA ALA A 16 4.15 9.67 14.77
C ALA A 16 4.74 10.96 14.18
N TRP A 17 4.12 12.12 14.45
CA TRP A 17 4.70 13.44 14.18
C TRP A 17 5.12 14.07 15.52
N PRO A 18 6.43 14.21 15.83
CA PRO A 18 6.90 15.14 16.84
C PRO A 18 6.95 16.54 16.24
N VAL A 19 6.64 17.53 17.07
CA VAL A 19 6.92 18.93 16.82
C VAL A 19 8.44 19.09 16.73
N VAL A 20 8.96 19.43 15.54
CA VAL A 20 10.38 19.79 15.36
C VAL A 20 10.46 21.25 14.92
N SER A 21 11.08 22.06 15.78
CA SER A 21 11.56 23.39 15.43
C SER A 21 12.76 23.24 14.49
N PHE A 22 12.69 23.85 13.30
CA PHE A 22 13.78 23.84 12.34
C PHE A 22 14.84 24.85 12.79
N GLY A 23 15.99 24.35 13.25
CA GLY A 23 17.13 25.18 13.61
C GLY A 23 18.46 24.44 13.43
N SER A 24 19.18 24.80 12.37
CA SER A 24 20.60 25.23 12.38
C SER A 24 21.21 25.15 10.97
N GLU A 25 21.78 26.26 10.51
CA GLU A 25 22.35 26.47 9.15
C GLU A 25 23.58 25.59 8.83
N SER A 26 24.13 24.89 9.81
CA SER A 26 25.40 24.16 9.70
C SER A 26 25.31 22.91 8.80
N ALA A 27 24.19 22.17 8.85
CA ALA A 27 24.03 20.91 8.10
C ALA A 27 23.75 21.10 6.60
N ALA A 28 23.26 22.26 6.19
CA ALA A 28 22.90 22.57 4.80
C ALA A 28 24.13 22.78 3.88
N VAL A 29 25.29 23.11 4.46
CA VAL A 29 26.52 23.44 3.71
C VAL A 29 27.19 22.18 3.15
N ASP A 30 27.24 21.09 3.91
CA ASP A 30 27.88 19.84 3.47
C ASP A 30 27.04 19.03 2.48
N ALA A 31 25.70 19.11 2.56
CA ALA A 31 24.80 18.42 1.64
C ALA A 31 24.80 19.05 0.23
N ARG A 32 24.93 20.38 0.12
CA ARG A 32 25.07 21.10 -1.17
C ARG A 32 26.31 20.65 -1.96
N ARG A 33 27.37 20.22 -1.25
CA ARG A 33 28.63 19.80 -1.87
C ARG A 33 28.53 18.45 -2.60
N LYS A 34 27.63 17.56 -2.17
CA LYS A 34 27.43 16.24 -2.81
C LYS A 34 26.66 16.29 -4.13
N TYR A 35 25.88 17.36 -4.38
CA TYR A 35 25.00 17.49 -5.55
C TYR A 35 25.34 18.69 -6.45
N SER A 36 26.48 19.34 -6.22
CA SER A 36 27.00 20.40 -7.08
C SER A 36 27.57 19.83 -8.38
N THR A 37 26.71 19.48 -9.33
CA THR A 37 27.08 19.51 -10.74
C THR A 37 26.92 20.95 -11.24
N THR A 38 28.00 21.47 -11.81
CA THR A 38 28.19 22.80 -12.42
C THR A 38 26.97 23.29 -13.22
N ASN A 39 26.13 24.07 -12.57
CA ASN A 39 25.28 25.15 -13.11
C ASN A 39 24.51 25.74 -11.93
N SER A 40 25.20 26.51 -11.08
CA SER A 40 24.52 27.35 -10.10
C SER A 40 23.63 28.34 -10.85
N ALA A 41 22.32 28.21 -10.68
CA ALA A 41 21.36 29.22 -11.12
C ALA A 41 21.85 30.60 -10.64
N PRO A 42 21.65 31.68 -11.43
CA PRO A 42 22.04 33.01 -11.00
C PRO A 42 21.44 33.30 -9.61
N PRO A 43 22.18 33.98 -8.72
CA PRO A 43 21.68 34.33 -7.40
C PRO A 43 20.29 34.93 -7.53
N ILE A 44 19.35 34.46 -6.72
CA ILE A 44 18.02 35.06 -6.60
C ILE A 44 18.25 36.56 -6.41
N ASP A 45 17.70 37.40 -7.29
CA ASP A 45 17.74 38.85 -7.12
C ASP A 45 16.99 39.18 -5.83
N VAL A 46 17.73 39.27 -4.72
CA VAL A 46 17.24 39.65 -3.40
C VAL A 46 16.99 41.15 -3.45
N ARG A 47 15.95 41.55 -4.21
CA ARG A 47 15.47 42.92 -4.10
C ARG A 47 14.97 43.08 -2.66
N PRO A 48 15.44 44.11 -1.93
CA PRO A 48 14.91 44.39 -0.61
C PRO A 48 13.38 44.54 -0.72
N PRO A 49 12.63 44.07 0.30
CA PRO A 49 11.19 44.15 0.28
C PRO A 49 10.79 45.59 -0.07
N THR A 50 9.92 45.73 -1.07
CA THR A 50 9.26 47.01 -1.34
C THR A 50 8.60 47.48 -0.06
N ALA A 51 8.50 48.80 0.15
CA ALA A 51 8.08 49.47 1.40
C ALA A 51 6.62 49.21 1.87
N THR A 52 6.07 48.04 1.55
CA THR A 52 4.72 47.54 1.83
C THR A 52 4.75 46.25 2.66
N ALA A 53 5.84 45.94 3.36
CA ALA A 53 5.79 44.94 4.43
C ALA A 53 4.87 45.48 5.55
N PRO A 54 3.80 44.77 5.94
CA PRO A 54 2.89 45.24 6.97
C PRO A 54 3.67 45.50 8.27
N ALA A 55 3.60 46.73 8.77
CA ALA A 55 4.30 47.16 9.99
C ALA A 55 3.88 46.35 11.24
N THR A 56 2.75 45.65 11.18
CA THR A 56 2.27 44.75 12.22
C THR A 56 1.51 43.59 11.56
N LEU A 57 1.87 42.36 11.93
CA LEU A 57 1.18 41.14 11.52
C LEU A 57 0.53 40.50 12.75
N ALA A 58 -0.80 40.38 12.74
CA ALA A 58 -1.53 39.67 13.78
C ALA A 58 -1.77 38.22 13.35
N PHE A 59 -1.69 37.29 14.30
CA PHE A 59 -1.96 35.88 14.08
C PHE A 59 -2.90 35.35 15.16
N ASN A 60 -3.89 34.57 14.74
CA ASN A 60 -4.78 33.85 15.64
C ASN A 60 -4.50 32.36 15.55
N ARG A 61 -4.54 31.68 16.70
CA ARG A 61 -4.50 30.21 16.73
C ARG A 61 -5.83 29.68 16.20
N ARG A 62 -5.76 28.86 15.16
CA ARG A 62 -6.91 28.21 14.54
C ARG A 62 -6.71 26.70 14.56
N TRP A 63 -7.81 25.98 14.69
CA TRP A 63 -7.83 24.52 14.57
C TRP A 63 -8.06 24.14 13.11
N GLU A 64 -7.52 22.98 12.73
CA GLU A 64 -7.99 22.25 11.56
C GLU A 64 -9.53 22.07 11.67
N PRO A 65 -10.30 22.36 10.61
CA PRO A 65 -11.72 22.66 10.75
C PRO A 65 -12.63 21.43 10.88
N LYS A 66 -12.19 20.23 10.50
CA LYS A 66 -13.06 19.05 10.45
C LYS A 66 -12.94 18.17 11.69
N GLU A 67 -11.73 17.91 12.15
CA GLU A 67 -11.47 16.99 13.24
C GLU A 67 -10.66 17.59 14.40
N GLN A 68 -10.16 18.82 14.22
CA GLN A 68 -9.33 19.52 15.20
C GLN A 68 -8.07 18.71 15.58
N ALA A 69 -7.50 18.03 14.58
CA ALA A 69 -6.32 17.18 14.73
C ALA A 69 -5.07 17.97 15.16
N PHE A 70 -4.97 19.22 14.73
CA PHE A 70 -3.88 20.14 15.08
C PHE A 70 -4.36 21.58 15.01
N SER A 71 -3.59 22.48 15.64
CA SER A 71 -3.79 23.92 15.55
C SER A 71 -2.52 24.63 15.08
N PHE A 72 -2.67 25.77 14.42
CA PHE A 72 -1.58 26.58 13.89
C PHE A 72 -1.93 28.06 14.01
N LEU A 73 -0.92 28.93 13.93
CA LEU A 73 -1.12 30.37 13.82
C LEU A 73 -1.38 30.73 12.37
N ALA A 74 -2.41 31.53 12.11
CA ALA A 74 -2.72 32.07 10.80
C ALA A 74 -3.19 33.53 10.92
N PRO A 75 -2.98 34.36 9.88
CA PRO A 75 -3.59 35.68 9.86
C PRO A 75 -5.13 35.58 9.97
N PRO A 76 -5.76 36.50 10.71
CA PRO A 76 -7.18 36.39 11.06
C PRO A 76 -8.12 36.48 9.84
N ASP A 77 -7.69 37.19 8.81
CA ASP A 77 -8.40 37.46 7.57
C ASP A 77 -8.23 36.36 6.51
N TRP A 78 -7.37 35.37 6.75
CA TRP A 78 -7.15 34.29 5.79
C TRP A 78 -8.28 33.25 5.85
N THR A 79 -8.67 32.77 4.68
CA THR A 79 -9.69 31.73 4.52
C THR A 79 -9.06 30.35 4.61
N LEU A 80 -9.75 29.43 5.28
CA LEU A 80 -9.32 28.05 5.47
C LEU A 80 -10.24 27.12 4.69
N GLU A 81 -9.68 26.28 3.83
CA GLU A 81 -10.40 25.32 3.01
C GLU A 81 -9.81 23.92 3.18
N GLY A 82 -10.66 22.88 3.14
CA GLY A 82 -10.23 21.50 3.30
C GLY A 82 -10.11 21.08 4.76
N GLY A 83 -9.16 20.21 5.08
CA GLY A 83 -8.96 19.63 6.41
C GLY A 83 -8.65 18.14 6.38
N MET A 84 -8.85 17.51 7.53
CA MET A 84 -8.73 16.06 7.68
C MET A 84 -9.81 15.34 6.86
N PHE A 85 -9.48 14.19 6.29
CA PHE A 85 -10.42 13.34 5.61
C PHE A 85 -9.99 11.88 5.64
N HIS A 86 -10.96 10.99 5.44
CA HIS A 86 -10.75 9.55 5.38
C HIS A 86 -11.03 9.04 3.97
N VAL A 87 -10.22 8.07 3.55
CA VAL A 87 -10.39 7.40 2.25
C VAL A 87 -11.27 6.17 2.45
N ASP A 88 -12.29 6.03 1.61
CA ASP A 88 -13.13 4.84 1.58
C ASP A 88 -12.37 3.68 0.90
N PRO A 89 -12.07 2.58 1.61
CA PRO A 89 -11.34 1.44 1.04
C PRO A 89 -12.09 0.74 -0.10
N ALA A 90 -13.42 0.86 -0.14
CA ALA A 90 -14.24 0.32 -1.22
C ALA A 90 -14.02 1.07 -2.55
N GLN A 91 -13.64 2.35 -2.48
CA GLN A 91 -13.41 3.18 -3.66
C GLN A 91 -11.98 3.08 -4.20
N THR A 92 -11.02 2.67 -3.36
CA THR A 92 -9.60 2.57 -3.73
C THR A 92 -9.12 1.15 -4.00
N GLY A 93 -9.99 0.14 -3.84
CA GLY A 93 -9.64 -1.26 -4.07
C GLY A 93 -8.70 -1.83 -3.00
N GLY A 94 -8.82 -1.36 -1.76
CA GLY A 94 -8.12 -1.91 -0.61
C GLY A 94 -7.87 -0.89 0.51
N SER A 95 -7.24 -1.35 1.58
CA SER A 95 -7.24 -0.62 2.86
C SER A 95 -6.06 0.32 3.09
N THR A 96 -4.95 0.22 2.33
CA THR A 96 -3.68 0.84 2.76
C THR A 96 -3.78 2.35 2.92
N ASN A 97 -4.37 3.06 1.96
CA ASN A 97 -4.59 4.50 2.06
C ASN A 97 -5.77 4.90 2.96
N SER A 98 -6.53 3.92 3.47
CA SER A 98 -7.69 4.11 4.37
C SER A 98 -7.37 3.84 5.83
N ILE A 99 -6.16 3.35 6.15
CA ILE A 99 -5.77 3.05 7.54
C ILE A 99 -5.65 4.33 8.35
N SER A 100 -4.94 5.34 7.84
CA SER A 100 -4.73 6.61 8.52
C SER A 100 -5.51 7.73 7.85
N ALA A 101 -5.96 8.70 8.66
CA ALA A 101 -6.55 9.92 8.16
C ALA A 101 -5.54 10.71 7.31
N LYS A 102 -6.04 11.41 6.29
CA LYS A 102 -5.26 12.27 5.40
C LYS A 102 -5.60 13.73 5.66
N CYS A 103 -4.73 14.65 5.26
CA CYS A 103 -4.97 16.08 5.39
C CYS A 103 -4.75 16.76 4.04
N ASP A 104 -5.75 17.48 3.56
CA ASP A 104 -5.60 18.43 2.46
C ASP A 104 -6.18 19.76 2.93
N LEU A 105 -5.31 20.64 3.41
CA LEU A 105 -5.69 21.88 4.09
C LEU A 105 -5.01 23.06 3.42
N THR A 106 -5.80 24.01 2.95
CA THR A 106 -5.33 25.21 2.26
C THR A 106 -5.71 26.45 3.05
N LEU A 107 -4.73 27.32 3.32
CA LEU A 107 -4.98 28.70 3.71
C LEU A 107 -4.78 29.63 2.52
N LYS A 108 -5.68 30.58 2.35
CA LYS A 108 -5.61 31.60 1.31
C LYS A 108 -5.79 32.99 1.90
N LYS A 109 -4.98 33.94 1.42
CA LYS A 109 -5.14 35.36 1.74
C LYS A 109 -6.41 35.96 1.14
N ASP A 110 -6.78 35.52 -0.06
CA ASP A 110 -7.96 35.97 -0.81
C ASP A 110 -8.63 34.81 -1.54
N ALA A 111 -9.79 35.06 -2.17
CA ALA A 111 -10.56 34.05 -2.87
C ALA A 111 -9.78 33.44 -4.05
N GLU A 112 -8.94 34.23 -4.71
CA GLU A 112 -8.10 33.79 -5.83
C GLU A 112 -6.89 32.95 -5.39
N GLY A 113 -6.54 32.93 -4.10
CA GLY A 113 -5.37 32.23 -3.59
C GLY A 113 -4.05 32.84 -4.08
N THR A 114 -3.97 34.18 -4.16
CA THR A 114 -2.74 34.88 -4.61
C THR A 114 -1.55 34.58 -3.71
N VAL A 115 -1.81 34.51 -2.41
CA VAL A 115 -0.88 34.02 -1.38
C VAL A 115 -1.55 32.83 -0.73
N LEU A 116 -0.86 31.68 -0.78
CA LEU A 116 -1.43 30.40 -0.39
C LEU A 116 -0.40 29.55 0.35
N PHE A 117 -0.87 28.90 1.41
CA PHE A 117 -0.14 27.85 2.13
C PHE A 117 -1.00 26.59 2.12
N ARG A 118 -0.46 25.46 1.67
CA ARG A 118 -1.21 24.21 1.60
C ARG A 118 -0.41 23.04 2.16
N TRP A 119 -1.05 22.29 3.05
CA TRP A 119 -0.66 20.92 3.36
C TRP A 119 -1.32 19.99 2.35
N LEU A 120 -0.52 19.27 1.59
CA LEU A 120 -1.02 18.27 0.65
C LEU A 120 -1.10 16.89 1.31
N PRO A 121 -2.04 16.04 0.85
CA PRO A 121 -2.25 14.73 1.44
C PRO A 121 -1.06 13.80 1.24
N THR A 122 -0.77 13.04 2.30
CA THR A 122 0.12 11.87 2.23
C THR A 122 -0.59 10.73 1.52
N TRP A 123 0.06 10.18 0.51
CA TRP A 123 -0.38 9.00 -0.22
C TRP A 123 0.70 7.92 -0.18
N SER A 124 0.25 6.68 0.01
CA SER A 124 1.08 5.50 -0.17
C SER A 124 0.85 4.95 -1.58
N PHE A 125 1.95 4.61 -2.24
CA PHE A 125 2.01 4.06 -3.58
C PHE A 125 2.66 2.68 -3.54
N ALA A 126 2.21 1.78 -4.41
CA ALA A 126 2.81 0.46 -4.52
C ALA A 126 3.99 0.49 -5.52
N ASP A 127 5.13 -0.02 -5.10
CA ASP A 127 6.29 -0.29 -5.95
C ASP A 127 6.95 -1.59 -5.50
N MET A 128 6.71 -2.64 -6.29
CA MET A 128 7.16 -4.00 -6.03
C MET A 128 8.60 -4.27 -6.51
N SER A 129 9.26 -3.30 -7.16
CA SER A 129 10.55 -3.51 -7.84
C SER A 129 11.70 -3.92 -6.94
N ARG A 130 11.64 -3.61 -5.64
CA ARG A 130 12.69 -3.94 -4.66
C ARG A 130 12.28 -5.01 -3.64
N ASN A 131 11.12 -5.64 -3.81
CA ASN A 131 10.68 -6.69 -2.90
C ASN A 131 10.83 -8.09 -3.55
N PRO A 132 11.73 -8.95 -3.05
CA PRO A 132 11.93 -10.29 -3.61
C PRO A 132 10.64 -11.14 -3.61
N GLN A 133 9.74 -10.92 -2.66
CA GLN A 133 8.49 -11.68 -2.54
C GLN A 133 7.52 -11.39 -3.70
N PHE A 134 7.63 -10.20 -4.30
CA PHE A 134 6.78 -9.78 -5.40
C PHE A 134 7.43 -9.93 -6.77
N SER A 135 8.64 -10.50 -6.85
CA SER A 135 9.39 -10.66 -8.10
C SER A 135 8.58 -11.33 -9.22
N TYR A 136 7.74 -12.32 -8.89
CA TYR A 136 6.89 -13.02 -9.85
C TYR A 136 5.51 -12.37 -10.07
N SER A 137 4.97 -11.65 -9.08
CA SER A 137 3.64 -11.05 -9.13
C SER A 137 3.64 -9.60 -9.59
N ALA A 138 4.80 -8.91 -9.58
CA ALA A 138 4.92 -7.52 -10.01
C ALA A 138 4.44 -7.29 -11.44
N ALA A 139 4.64 -8.27 -12.33
CA ALA A 139 4.19 -8.19 -13.71
C ALA A 139 2.65 -8.18 -13.86
N LEU A 140 1.91 -8.65 -12.84
CA LEU A 140 0.44 -8.65 -12.84
C LEU A 140 -0.15 -7.28 -12.47
N PHE A 141 0.67 -6.37 -11.96
CA PHE A 141 0.27 -5.06 -11.50
C PHE A 141 1.05 -3.97 -12.24
N PRO A 142 0.64 -3.60 -13.47
CA PRO A 142 1.32 -2.56 -14.23
C PRO A 142 1.16 -1.17 -13.57
N PRO A 143 2.06 -0.20 -13.83
CA PRO A 143 1.89 1.17 -13.36
C PRO A 143 0.52 1.76 -13.71
N GLY A 144 -0.10 2.45 -12.75
CA GLY A 144 -1.45 2.99 -12.86
C GLY A 144 -2.56 2.03 -12.39
N SER A 145 -2.27 0.73 -12.22
CA SER A 145 -3.19 -0.21 -11.57
C SER A 145 -3.30 0.05 -10.06
N GLN A 146 -4.22 -0.65 -9.39
CA GLN A 146 -4.39 -0.59 -7.94
C GLN A 146 -3.87 -1.87 -7.29
N TYR A 147 -3.19 -1.73 -6.15
CA TYR A 147 -2.77 -2.82 -5.29
C TYR A 147 -3.02 -2.45 -3.83
N GLN A 148 -3.92 -3.17 -3.17
CA GLN A 148 -4.24 -3.00 -1.75
C GLN A 148 -4.65 -1.58 -1.33
N GLY A 149 -5.36 -0.85 -2.21
CA GLY A 149 -5.72 0.55 -1.95
C GLY A 149 -4.64 1.56 -2.31
N MET A 150 -3.52 1.13 -2.93
CA MET A 150 -2.45 1.98 -3.41
C MET A 150 -2.39 1.96 -4.94
N THR A 151 -2.16 3.12 -5.54
CA THR A 151 -1.84 3.17 -6.97
C THR A 151 -0.42 2.65 -7.18
N VAL A 152 -0.26 1.75 -8.15
CA VAL A 152 1.03 1.19 -8.52
C VAL A 152 1.80 2.24 -9.29
N ARG A 153 2.92 2.69 -8.71
CA ARG A 153 3.76 3.75 -9.28
C ARG A 153 5.21 3.50 -8.85
N PRO A 154 6.14 3.34 -9.79
CA PRO A 154 7.57 3.30 -9.47
C PRO A 154 7.96 4.53 -8.67
N MET A 155 8.76 4.36 -7.62
CA MET A 155 9.21 5.49 -6.80
C MET A 155 10.13 6.41 -7.63
N PRO A 156 9.73 7.65 -7.91
CA PRO A 156 10.60 8.63 -8.56
C PRO A 156 11.62 9.20 -7.55
N GLY A 157 12.60 9.96 -8.05
CA GLY A 157 13.40 10.82 -7.16
C GLY A 157 12.57 12.01 -6.65
N VAL A 158 12.92 12.57 -5.48
CA VAL A 158 12.12 13.65 -4.86
C VAL A 158 11.92 14.87 -5.77
N ASN A 159 12.93 15.26 -6.56
CA ASN A 159 12.82 16.36 -7.52
C ASN A 159 11.75 16.08 -8.61
N GLN A 160 11.79 14.87 -9.18
CA GLN A 160 10.82 14.45 -10.20
C GLN A 160 9.42 14.38 -9.61
N PHE A 161 9.27 13.80 -8.40
CA PHE A 161 7.98 13.74 -7.71
C PHE A 161 7.35 15.13 -7.55
N LEU A 162 8.13 16.10 -7.07
CA LEU A 162 7.63 17.45 -6.82
C LEU A 162 7.26 18.19 -8.11
N GLN A 163 7.99 17.98 -9.20
CA GLN A 163 7.64 18.55 -10.51
C GLN A 163 6.35 17.94 -11.06
N GLU A 164 6.19 16.61 -10.98
CA GLU A 164 4.97 15.92 -11.39
C GLU A 164 3.77 16.36 -10.54
N LEU A 165 3.97 16.50 -9.22
CA LEU A 165 2.96 17.02 -8.31
C LEU A 165 2.56 18.46 -8.66
N PHE A 166 3.53 19.33 -8.94
CA PHE A 166 3.28 20.71 -9.37
C PHE A 166 2.37 20.73 -10.62
N MET A 167 2.69 19.94 -11.64
CA MET A 167 1.89 19.85 -12.87
C MET A 167 0.47 19.32 -12.61
N GLN A 168 0.32 18.41 -11.65
CA GLN A 168 -0.99 17.88 -11.26
C GLN A 168 -1.85 18.92 -10.52
N VAL A 169 -1.23 19.70 -9.63
CA VAL A 169 -1.93 20.71 -8.82
C VAL A 169 -2.25 21.96 -9.63
N HIS A 170 -1.41 22.28 -10.62
CA HIS A 170 -1.52 23.49 -11.45
C HIS A 170 -1.62 23.15 -12.94
N PRO A 171 -2.69 22.46 -13.38
CA PRO A 171 -2.84 22.04 -14.78
C PRO A 171 -3.00 23.21 -15.76
N GLN A 172 -3.30 24.41 -15.26
CA GLN A 172 -3.45 25.64 -16.05
C GLN A 172 -2.21 26.56 -16.00
N ALA A 173 -1.13 26.13 -15.32
CA ALA A 173 0.10 26.90 -15.28
C ALA A 173 0.73 27.01 -16.68
N ALA A 174 1.06 28.23 -17.08
CA ALA A 174 1.82 28.57 -18.27
C ALA A 174 3.24 29.00 -17.89
N ASP A 175 4.19 28.86 -18.81
CA ASP A 175 5.59 29.28 -18.64
C ASP A 175 6.26 28.74 -17.35
N ALA A 176 5.86 27.54 -16.92
CA ALA A 176 6.38 26.94 -15.71
C ALA A 176 7.87 26.62 -15.85
N LYS A 177 8.67 27.14 -14.92
CA LYS A 177 10.12 27.00 -14.88
C LYS A 177 10.56 26.59 -13.48
N LEU A 178 11.25 25.45 -13.40
CA LEU A 178 12.02 25.09 -12.21
C LEU A 178 13.18 26.07 -12.06
N VAL A 179 13.17 26.85 -10.97
CA VAL A 179 14.20 27.83 -10.64
C VAL A 179 15.30 27.19 -9.81
N GLU A 180 14.92 26.39 -8.81
CA GLU A 180 15.85 25.76 -7.88
C GLU A 180 15.32 24.41 -7.41
N PHE A 181 16.23 23.47 -7.18
CA PHE A 181 15.99 22.28 -6.37
C PHE A 181 16.94 22.30 -5.18
N THR A 182 16.39 22.11 -3.98
CA THR A 182 17.13 22.11 -2.72
C THR A 182 16.97 20.74 -2.05
N PRO A 183 18.04 19.92 -1.97
CA PRO A 183 18.05 18.74 -1.12
C PRO A 183 17.83 19.12 0.36
N MET A 184 17.01 18.36 1.07
CA MET A 184 16.66 18.58 2.48
C MET A 184 16.90 17.31 3.31
N PRO A 185 18.16 16.86 3.48
CA PRO A 185 18.47 15.67 4.26
C PRO A 185 18.01 15.78 5.72
N GLU A 186 17.97 16.99 6.29
CA GLU A 186 17.45 17.25 7.62
C GLU A 186 15.98 16.86 7.77
N LEU A 187 15.17 17.03 6.72
CA LEU A 187 13.79 16.55 6.71
C LEU A 187 13.76 15.02 6.71
N GLY A 188 14.66 14.38 5.94
CA GLY A 188 14.88 12.93 5.96
C GLY A 188 15.26 12.41 7.35
N GLU A 189 16.13 13.10 8.09
CA GLU A 189 16.51 12.74 9.46
C GLU A 189 15.35 12.82 10.45
N VAL A 190 14.47 13.82 10.30
CA VAL A 190 13.25 13.93 11.11
C VAL A 190 12.39 12.70 10.88
N PHE A 191 12.14 12.32 9.63
CA PHE A 191 11.38 11.11 9.30
C PHE A 191 12.06 9.83 9.76
N ARG A 192 13.38 9.72 9.65
CA ARG A 192 14.12 8.57 10.19
C ARG A 192 13.93 8.41 11.69
N LYS A 193 13.97 9.50 12.45
CA LYS A 193 13.71 9.46 13.90
C LYS A 193 12.27 9.04 14.21
N MET A 194 11.30 9.52 13.44
CA MET A 194 9.88 9.19 13.62
C MET A 194 9.60 7.71 13.34
N TYR A 195 10.23 7.15 12.33
CA TYR A 195 10.03 5.77 11.90
C TYR A 195 11.00 4.77 12.56
N LYS A 196 11.86 5.22 13.49
CA LYS A 196 12.94 4.42 14.07
C LYS A 196 12.47 3.06 14.61
N SER A 197 11.42 3.03 15.42
CA SER A 197 10.92 1.78 16.01
C SER A 197 10.41 0.80 14.94
N LEU A 198 9.74 1.31 13.91
CA LEU A 198 9.26 0.52 12.80
C LEU A 198 10.44 -0.01 11.97
N ASP A 199 11.40 0.83 11.65
CA ASP A 199 12.60 0.49 10.90
C ASP A 199 13.42 -0.62 11.63
N GLU A 200 13.65 -0.45 12.94
CA GLU A 200 14.30 -1.46 13.79
C GLU A 200 13.55 -2.81 13.78
N SER A 201 12.21 -2.78 13.82
CA SER A 201 11.40 -3.99 13.75
C SER A 201 11.52 -4.70 12.40
N MET A 202 11.60 -3.96 11.29
CA MET A 202 11.76 -4.52 9.95
C MET A 202 13.16 -5.10 9.75
N GLN A 203 14.18 -4.43 10.29
CA GLN A 203 15.55 -4.91 10.28
C GLN A 203 15.71 -6.20 11.09
N ALA A 204 15.04 -6.32 12.24
CA ALA A 204 15.01 -7.56 13.02
C ALA A 204 14.39 -8.75 12.24
N MET A 205 13.52 -8.46 11.26
CA MET A 205 12.94 -9.44 10.34
C MET A 205 13.80 -9.70 9.08
N GLY A 206 14.99 -9.08 8.98
CA GLY A 206 15.94 -9.28 7.89
C GLY A 206 15.71 -8.39 6.67
N PHE A 207 14.86 -7.37 6.77
CA PHE A 207 14.70 -6.37 5.71
C PHE A 207 15.75 -5.26 5.83
N PRO A 208 16.15 -4.63 4.71
CA PRO A 208 17.04 -3.48 4.75
C PRO A 208 16.34 -2.25 5.37
N PRO A 209 17.11 -1.26 5.85
CA PRO A 209 16.56 -0.05 6.42
C PRO A 209 15.75 0.76 5.41
N PHE A 210 14.83 1.57 5.91
CA PHE A 210 14.04 2.46 5.06
C PHE A 210 14.89 3.56 4.44
N GLY A 211 14.53 3.96 3.21
CA GLY A 211 15.11 5.14 2.57
C GLY A 211 14.31 6.40 2.91
N TYR A 212 15.00 7.53 3.06
CA TYR A 212 14.39 8.82 3.31
C TYR A 212 15.02 9.85 2.37
N ASP A 213 14.23 10.37 1.43
CA ASP A 213 14.68 11.34 0.42
C ASP A 213 13.88 12.65 0.55
N GLY A 214 14.47 13.62 1.24
CA GLY A 214 13.88 14.93 1.50
C GLY A 214 14.36 15.97 0.50
N GLY A 215 13.45 16.80 0.00
CA GLY A 215 13.81 17.88 -0.92
C GLY A 215 12.70 18.91 -1.10
N GLY A 216 13.06 20.02 -1.73
CA GLY A 216 12.13 21.06 -2.15
C GLY A 216 12.48 21.61 -3.52
N ILE A 217 11.47 22.10 -4.23
CA ILE A 217 11.62 22.82 -5.50
C ILE A 217 11.07 24.24 -5.36
N LEU A 218 11.65 25.15 -6.13
CA LEU A 218 11.14 26.48 -6.38
C LEU A 218 10.71 26.57 -7.84
N VAL A 219 9.44 26.85 -8.08
CA VAL A 219 8.87 26.98 -9.42
C VAL A 219 8.37 28.40 -9.64
N GLU A 220 8.69 28.98 -10.78
CA GLU A 220 8.06 30.19 -11.28
C GLU A 220 7.14 29.85 -12.44
N TYR A 221 5.98 30.47 -12.51
CA TYR A 221 5.00 30.22 -13.56
C TYR A 221 3.99 31.36 -13.63
N THR A 222 3.22 31.37 -14.70
CA THR A 222 2.08 32.27 -14.89
C THR A 222 0.80 31.45 -14.72
N GLU A 223 -0.14 31.94 -13.92
CA GLU A 223 -1.48 31.35 -13.84
C GLU A 223 -2.51 32.48 -13.83
N GLY A 224 -3.48 32.39 -14.73
CA GLY A 224 -4.35 33.52 -15.07
C GLY A 224 -3.53 34.68 -15.65
N GLN A 225 -3.56 35.84 -14.99
CA GLN A 225 -2.86 37.07 -15.41
C GLN A 225 -1.70 37.44 -14.47
N ARG A 226 -1.30 36.54 -13.56
CA ARG A 226 -0.28 36.83 -12.54
C ARG A 226 0.88 35.84 -12.64
N ARG A 227 2.08 36.34 -12.34
CA ARG A 227 3.29 35.54 -12.20
C ARG A 227 3.50 35.17 -10.75
N TYR A 228 3.56 33.87 -10.48
CA TYR A 228 3.75 33.32 -9.15
C TYR A 228 5.14 32.72 -9.00
N ARG A 229 5.55 32.63 -7.75
CA ARG A 229 6.66 31.80 -7.31
C ARG A 229 6.16 30.91 -6.18
N GLU A 230 6.39 29.61 -6.32
CA GLU A 230 5.88 28.60 -5.41
C GLU A 230 6.99 27.65 -4.98
N THR A 231 7.06 27.42 -3.67
CA THR A 231 7.93 26.41 -3.09
C THR A 231 7.12 25.18 -2.74
N LEU A 232 7.54 24.01 -3.22
CA LEU A 232 7.01 22.73 -2.79
C LEU A 232 8.10 21.95 -2.09
N SER A 233 7.77 21.25 -0.99
CA SER A 233 8.72 20.37 -0.31
C SER A 233 8.05 19.09 0.18
N THR A 234 8.83 18.02 0.29
CA THR A 234 8.35 16.73 0.80
C THR A 234 9.52 15.84 1.23
N CYS A 235 9.22 14.79 2.00
CA CYS A 235 10.10 13.66 2.22
C CYS A 235 9.47 12.40 1.63
N LEU A 236 10.17 11.74 0.71
CA LEU A 236 9.76 10.42 0.24
C LEU A 236 10.33 9.36 1.19
N VAL A 237 9.47 8.46 1.67
CA VAL A 237 9.87 7.32 2.50
C VAL A 237 9.80 6.05 1.65
N ASP A 238 10.96 5.43 1.43
CA ASP A 238 11.13 4.19 0.67
C ASP A 238 11.00 2.98 1.60
N MET A 239 9.89 2.27 1.48
CA MET A 239 9.64 1.00 2.15
C MET A 239 9.48 -0.14 1.13
N ARG A 240 10.08 -0.02 -0.06
CA ARG A 240 9.84 -0.98 -1.15
C ARG A 240 10.35 -2.37 -0.81
N ALA A 241 11.49 -2.46 -0.12
CA ALA A 241 12.08 -3.73 0.25
C ALA A 241 11.27 -4.50 1.30
N SER A 242 10.67 -3.79 2.27
CA SER A 242 9.86 -4.38 3.34
C SER A 242 8.39 -4.52 2.93
N GLY A 243 7.76 -3.42 2.54
CA GLY A 243 6.32 -3.29 2.31
C GLY A 243 5.88 -3.18 0.85
N ALA A 244 6.81 -3.26 -0.13
CA ALA A 244 6.52 -3.01 -1.55
C ALA A 244 5.80 -1.68 -1.79
N MET A 245 6.12 -0.67 -0.98
CA MET A 245 5.46 0.63 -1.01
C MET A 245 6.44 1.78 -0.78
N TRP A 246 6.02 2.98 -1.17
CA TRP A 246 6.64 4.23 -0.77
C TRP A 246 5.56 5.27 -0.52
N SER A 247 5.89 6.35 0.18
CA SER A 247 4.92 7.42 0.45
C SER A 247 5.56 8.79 0.43
N ASN A 248 4.77 9.81 0.09
CA ASN A 248 5.13 11.20 0.33
C ASN A 248 4.72 11.60 1.74
N GLN A 249 5.63 12.25 2.44
CA GLN A 249 5.42 12.74 3.79
C GLN A 249 5.63 14.24 3.85
N TYR A 250 4.83 14.90 4.69
CA TYR A 250 4.92 16.33 4.97
C TYR A 250 5.03 17.18 3.70
N THR A 251 4.10 16.97 2.76
CA THR A 251 4.11 17.69 1.50
C THR A 251 3.48 19.08 1.69
N LEU A 252 4.28 20.12 1.47
CA LEU A 252 3.86 21.51 1.61
C LEU A 252 3.95 22.22 0.26
N ALA A 253 3.03 23.16 0.03
CA ALA A 253 3.11 24.14 -1.04
C ALA A 253 2.91 25.55 -0.48
N MET A 254 3.79 26.47 -0.87
CA MET A 254 3.80 27.87 -0.43
C MET A 254 3.92 28.77 -1.65
N ARG A 255 2.82 29.44 -2.02
CA ARG A 255 2.70 30.26 -3.22
C ARG A 255 2.58 31.73 -2.84
N ALA A 256 3.30 32.60 -3.56
CA ALA A 256 3.12 34.05 -3.51
C ALA A 256 3.35 34.67 -4.90
N PRO A 257 2.91 35.93 -5.14
CA PRO A 257 3.34 36.68 -6.31
C PRO A 257 4.87 36.73 -6.40
N ALA A 258 5.43 36.58 -7.59
CA ALA A 258 6.87 36.39 -7.76
C ALA A 258 7.70 37.53 -7.13
N ASN A 259 7.20 38.77 -7.19
CA ASN A 259 7.79 39.98 -6.61
C ASN A 259 7.56 40.14 -5.09
N GLU A 260 6.70 39.35 -4.46
CA GLU A 260 6.36 39.45 -3.03
C GLU A 260 6.83 38.24 -2.21
N THR A 261 7.50 37.27 -2.84
CA THR A 261 7.90 36.00 -2.20
C THR A 261 8.62 36.20 -0.86
N LEU A 262 9.61 37.12 -0.81
CA LEU A 262 10.38 37.38 0.41
C LEU A 262 9.55 38.10 1.48
N THR A 263 8.56 38.90 1.07
CA THR A 263 7.61 39.56 1.97
C THR A 263 6.74 38.53 2.70
N TRP A 264 6.31 37.47 2.01
CA TRP A 264 5.42 36.45 2.57
C TRP A 264 6.14 35.29 3.26
N LYS A 265 7.45 35.11 3.03
CA LYS A 265 8.23 34.04 3.67
C LYS A 265 8.10 33.99 5.20
N PRO A 266 8.21 35.10 5.96
CA PRO A 266 8.04 35.07 7.42
C PRO A 266 6.66 34.56 7.85
N VAL A 267 5.61 34.92 7.10
CA VAL A 267 4.23 34.47 7.38
C VAL A 267 4.13 32.95 7.23
N PHE A 268 4.67 32.39 6.14
CA PHE A 268 4.69 30.94 5.93
C PHE A 268 5.52 30.20 6.98
N ASP A 269 6.66 30.74 7.38
CA ASP A 269 7.49 30.15 8.43
C ASP A 269 6.75 30.12 9.79
N ILE A 270 6.05 31.19 10.16
CA ILE A 270 5.22 31.25 11.38
C ILE A 270 4.10 30.21 11.32
N ILE A 271 3.36 30.12 10.21
CA ILE A 271 2.28 29.13 10.05
C ILE A 271 2.83 27.71 10.25
N ARG A 272 3.90 27.37 9.52
CA ARG A 272 4.50 26.03 9.53
C ARG A 272 5.08 25.64 10.89
N GLN A 273 5.79 26.55 11.56
CA GLN A 273 6.47 26.27 12.83
C GLN A 273 5.53 26.28 14.04
N SER A 274 4.40 26.98 13.94
CA SER A 274 3.46 27.13 15.06
C SER A 274 2.46 25.98 15.23
N MET A 275 2.57 24.96 14.37
CA MET A 275 1.74 23.76 14.39
C MET A 275 1.88 23.02 15.73
N LYS A 276 0.75 22.74 16.36
CA LYS A 276 0.63 21.96 17.59
C LYS A 276 -0.43 20.89 17.40
N LEU A 277 -0.03 19.64 17.59
CA LEU A 277 -0.96 18.51 17.53
C LEU A 277 -1.90 18.52 18.72
N ASN A 278 -3.11 18.00 18.51
CA ASN A 278 -4.01 17.65 19.59
C ASN A 278 -3.65 16.24 20.11
N PRO A 279 -3.10 16.11 21.33
CA PRO A 279 -2.66 14.82 21.85
C PRO A 279 -3.83 13.84 22.05
N GLU A 280 -5.02 14.32 22.39
CA GLU A 280 -6.20 13.46 22.58
C GLU A 280 -6.76 12.95 21.26
N TRP A 281 -6.82 13.82 20.24
CA TRP A 281 -7.16 13.39 18.89
C TRP A 281 -6.12 12.38 18.39
N PHE A 282 -4.83 12.65 18.59
CA PHE A 282 -3.74 11.76 18.17
C PHE A 282 -3.82 10.38 18.82
N ALA A 283 -4.09 10.32 20.13
CA ALA A 283 -4.25 9.04 20.83
C ALA A 283 -5.42 8.23 20.26
N ARG A 284 -6.57 8.87 20.02
CA ARG A 284 -7.75 8.22 19.41
C ARG A 284 -7.48 7.79 17.97
N ALA A 285 -6.83 8.63 17.18
CA ALA A 285 -6.47 8.32 15.79
C ALA A 285 -5.51 7.13 15.73
N SER A 286 -4.48 7.10 16.57
CA SER A 286 -3.52 5.99 16.66
C SER A 286 -4.20 4.66 17.04
N GLN A 287 -5.13 4.69 17.99
CA GLN A 287 -5.92 3.50 18.34
C GLN A 287 -6.79 3.05 17.16
N ALA A 288 -7.49 3.97 16.50
CA ALA A 288 -8.36 3.65 15.38
C ALA A 288 -7.57 3.13 14.16
N ASP A 289 -6.37 3.68 13.91
CA ASP A 289 -5.43 3.19 12.91
C ASP A 289 -5.00 1.74 13.22
N ALA A 290 -4.66 1.44 14.48
CA ALA A 290 -4.30 0.08 14.89
C ALA A 290 -5.47 -0.92 14.73
N GLU A 291 -6.70 -0.51 15.08
CA GLU A 291 -7.90 -1.32 14.88
C GLU A 291 -8.17 -1.60 13.40
N ARG A 292 -8.11 -0.56 12.55
CA ARG A 292 -8.28 -0.71 11.09
C ARG A 292 -7.19 -1.58 10.48
N ALA A 293 -5.96 -1.41 10.93
CA ALA A 293 -4.83 -2.18 10.42
C ALA A 293 -4.95 -3.66 10.82
N LYS A 294 -5.39 -3.96 12.05
CA LYS A 294 -5.72 -5.33 12.48
C LYS A 294 -6.85 -5.93 11.66
N ALA A 295 -7.95 -5.21 11.45
CA ALA A 295 -9.08 -5.68 10.66
C ALA A 295 -8.68 -6.02 9.21
N ALA A 296 -7.82 -5.18 8.60
CA ALA A 296 -7.25 -5.45 7.28
C ALA A 296 -6.39 -6.72 7.28
N GLN A 297 -5.53 -6.92 8.28
CA GLN A 297 -4.71 -8.12 8.41
C GLN A 297 -5.53 -9.40 8.60
N ASP A 298 -6.56 -9.34 9.45
CA ASP A 298 -7.44 -10.50 9.70
C ASP A 298 -8.20 -10.88 8.43
N THR A 299 -8.67 -9.88 7.67
CA THR A 299 -9.30 -10.10 6.35
C THR A 299 -8.34 -10.75 5.36
N MET A 300 -7.08 -10.29 5.28
CA MET A 300 -6.08 -10.88 4.40
C MET A 300 -5.76 -12.33 4.78
N ARG A 301 -5.64 -12.61 6.07
CA ARG A 301 -5.40 -13.98 6.58
C ARG A 301 -6.58 -14.89 6.23
N TYR A 302 -7.80 -14.39 6.35
CA TYR A 302 -9.01 -15.12 5.97
C TYR A 302 -9.03 -15.47 4.48
N ILE A 303 -8.75 -14.51 3.60
CA ILE A 303 -8.66 -14.74 2.15
C ILE A 303 -7.60 -15.79 1.82
N GLN A 304 -6.40 -15.70 2.41
CA GLN A 304 -5.33 -16.68 2.20
C GLN A 304 -5.70 -18.10 2.65
N ASN A 305 -6.50 -18.23 3.71
CA ASN A 305 -7.00 -19.52 4.15
C ASN A 305 -8.01 -20.09 3.15
N ILE A 306 -8.94 -19.28 2.64
CA ILE A 306 -9.86 -19.68 1.58
C ILE A 306 -9.10 -20.13 0.34
N ASP A 307 -8.10 -19.37 -0.11
CA ASP A 307 -7.29 -19.74 -1.28
C ASP A 307 -6.63 -21.11 -1.07
N ARG A 308 -6.07 -21.36 0.12
CA ARG A 308 -5.47 -22.66 0.47
C ARG A 308 -6.50 -23.79 0.39
N GLU A 309 -7.70 -23.58 0.90
CA GLU A 309 -8.79 -24.56 0.84
C GLU A 309 -9.23 -24.82 -0.61
N ILE A 310 -9.34 -23.77 -1.44
CA ILE A 310 -9.65 -23.91 -2.88
C ILE A 310 -8.58 -24.72 -3.58
N TYR A 311 -7.30 -24.43 -3.35
CA TYR A 311 -6.19 -25.20 -3.94
C TYR A 311 -6.21 -26.65 -3.48
N ALA A 312 -6.44 -26.92 -2.19
CA ALA A 312 -6.53 -28.26 -1.64
C ALA A 312 -7.69 -29.06 -2.25
N ASN A 313 -8.87 -28.43 -2.37
CA ASN A 313 -10.04 -29.03 -3.00
C ASN A 313 -9.80 -29.32 -4.49
N ARG A 314 -9.24 -28.36 -5.25
CA ARG A 314 -8.88 -28.58 -6.65
C ARG A 314 -7.86 -29.70 -6.82
N ALA A 315 -6.87 -29.78 -5.94
CA ALA A 315 -5.89 -30.86 -5.96
C ALA A 315 -6.54 -32.23 -5.72
N LYS A 316 -7.48 -32.31 -4.74
CA LYS A 316 -8.25 -33.54 -4.47
C LYS A 316 -9.13 -33.93 -5.67
N THR A 317 -9.89 -32.99 -6.23
CA THR A 317 -10.73 -33.25 -7.41
C THR A 317 -9.91 -33.68 -8.61
N ASN A 318 -8.77 -33.02 -8.88
CA ASN A 318 -7.88 -33.42 -9.98
C ASN A 318 -7.24 -34.79 -9.76
N ALA A 319 -6.93 -35.15 -8.51
CA ALA A 319 -6.45 -36.48 -8.17
C ALA A 319 -7.53 -37.54 -8.44
N GLU A 320 -8.80 -37.25 -8.08
CA GLU A 320 -9.93 -38.13 -8.36
C GLU A 320 -10.15 -38.30 -9.88
N ILE A 321 -10.16 -37.21 -10.65
CA ILE A 321 -10.31 -37.27 -12.11
C ILE A 321 -9.18 -38.08 -12.76
N ARG A 322 -7.93 -37.89 -12.32
CA ARG A 322 -6.78 -38.66 -12.83
C ARG A 322 -6.91 -40.14 -12.48
N HIS A 323 -7.38 -40.44 -11.27
CA HIS A 323 -7.62 -41.80 -10.81
C HIS A 323 -8.74 -42.47 -11.61
N GLU A 324 -9.86 -41.80 -11.81
CA GLU A 324 -10.96 -42.27 -12.67
C GLU A 324 -10.50 -42.44 -14.13
N SER A 325 -9.69 -41.51 -14.65
CA SER A 325 -9.13 -41.62 -16.00
C SER A 325 -8.20 -42.83 -16.14
N TYR A 326 -7.39 -43.12 -15.12
CA TYR A 326 -6.53 -44.31 -15.07
C TYR A 326 -7.37 -45.60 -15.05
N LEU A 327 -8.40 -45.64 -14.21
CA LEU A 327 -9.33 -46.77 -14.15
C LEU A 327 -10.04 -46.98 -15.49
N TRP A 328 -10.52 -45.91 -16.12
CA TRP A 328 -11.18 -45.98 -17.43
C TRP A 328 -10.24 -46.47 -18.55
N LEU A 329 -9.03 -45.91 -18.65
CA LEU A 329 -8.04 -46.31 -19.66
C LEU A 329 -7.60 -47.76 -19.52
N ASN A 330 -7.54 -48.28 -18.30
CA ASN A 330 -7.17 -49.68 -18.03
C ASN A 330 -8.38 -50.62 -17.98
N ALA A 331 -9.60 -50.13 -18.24
CA ALA A 331 -10.85 -50.88 -18.11
C ALA A 331 -10.97 -51.58 -16.74
N GLN A 332 -10.64 -50.86 -15.66
CA GLN A 332 -10.69 -51.31 -14.27
C GLN A 332 -11.73 -50.53 -13.45
N ASN A 333 -12.22 -51.14 -12.37
CA ASN A 333 -13.08 -50.55 -11.35
C ASN A 333 -12.50 -50.82 -9.96
N GLU A 334 -12.87 -49.99 -8.98
CA GLU A 334 -12.64 -50.26 -7.55
C GLU A 334 -13.86 -50.89 -6.91
N TYR A 335 -13.65 -52.02 -6.27
CA TYR A 335 -14.70 -52.78 -5.59
C TYR A 335 -14.39 -52.90 -4.10
N VAL A 336 -15.42 -52.88 -3.26
CA VAL A 336 -15.27 -53.03 -1.80
C VAL A 336 -15.58 -54.48 -1.42
N ASN A 337 -14.58 -55.24 -0.99
CA ASN A 337 -14.74 -56.64 -0.63
C ASN A 337 -15.65 -56.79 0.61
N PRO A 338 -16.79 -57.51 0.49
CA PRO A 338 -17.80 -57.58 1.54
C PRO A 338 -17.40 -58.46 2.74
N PHE A 339 -16.27 -59.16 2.69
CA PHE A 339 -15.77 -60.00 3.79
C PHE A 339 -14.75 -59.28 4.66
N ASN A 340 -13.90 -58.41 4.08
CA ASN A 340 -12.82 -57.74 4.82
C ASN A 340 -12.88 -56.19 4.74
N GLY A 341 -13.78 -55.61 3.93
CA GLY A 341 -13.94 -54.17 3.76
C GLY A 341 -12.83 -53.47 2.96
N GLN A 342 -11.87 -54.21 2.41
CA GLN A 342 -10.76 -53.64 1.63
C GLN A 342 -11.21 -53.26 0.22
N THR A 343 -10.61 -52.21 -0.34
CA THR A 343 -10.83 -51.79 -1.73
C THR A 343 -9.86 -52.51 -2.65
N GLU A 344 -10.39 -53.16 -3.68
CA GLU A 344 -9.63 -53.94 -4.66
C GLU A 344 -9.85 -53.37 -6.07
N GLN A 345 -8.78 -53.24 -6.86
CA GLN A 345 -8.84 -52.83 -8.27
C GLN A 345 -8.90 -54.05 -9.17
N ASP A 346 -9.87 -54.09 -10.08
CA ASP A 346 -10.10 -55.26 -10.93
C ASP A 346 -10.88 -54.90 -12.21
N THR A 347 -11.02 -55.83 -13.15
CA THR A 347 -11.67 -55.60 -14.45
C THR A 347 -13.09 -55.04 -14.33
N ALA A 348 -13.39 -54.06 -15.18
CA ALA A 348 -14.71 -53.45 -15.35
C ALA A 348 -15.51 -54.05 -16.53
N GLN A 349 -14.98 -55.08 -17.20
CA GLN A 349 -15.60 -55.67 -18.39
C GLN A 349 -16.92 -56.38 -18.11
N PHE A 350 -17.19 -56.74 -16.86
CA PHE A 350 -18.39 -57.45 -16.44
C PHE A 350 -19.18 -56.64 -15.40
N LYS A 351 -20.51 -56.65 -15.50
CA LYS A 351 -21.39 -55.84 -14.63
C LYS A 351 -21.44 -56.29 -13.17
N TYR A 352 -21.26 -57.58 -12.90
CA TYR A 352 -21.37 -58.15 -11.56
C TYR A 352 -20.14 -58.98 -11.23
N ARG A 353 -19.61 -58.76 -10.02
CA ARG A 353 -18.48 -59.49 -9.45
C ARG A 353 -18.90 -60.15 -8.15
N TRP A 354 -18.71 -61.46 -8.03
CA TRP A 354 -18.93 -62.21 -6.81
C TRP A 354 -17.60 -62.66 -6.24
N THR A 355 -17.44 -62.59 -4.92
CA THR A 355 -16.23 -63.05 -4.24
C THR A 355 -16.55 -64.00 -3.08
N THR A 356 -15.59 -64.82 -2.68
CA THR A 356 -15.64 -65.66 -1.47
C THR A 356 -14.69 -65.13 -0.40
N GLU A 357 -14.78 -65.65 0.83
CA GLU A 357 -13.86 -65.32 1.92
C GLU A 357 -12.39 -65.73 1.61
N GLN A 358 -12.20 -66.74 0.75
CA GLN A 358 -10.89 -67.25 0.35
C GLN A 358 -10.28 -66.49 -0.84
N GLY A 359 -11.02 -65.55 -1.43
CA GLY A 359 -10.57 -64.72 -2.55
C GLY A 359 -10.89 -65.28 -3.94
N ASP A 360 -11.73 -66.31 -4.06
CA ASP A 360 -12.21 -66.76 -5.37
C ASP A 360 -13.18 -65.72 -5.97
N MET A 361 -13.11 -65.49 -7.28
CA MET A 361 -13.93 -64.48 -7.96
C MET A 361 -14.72 -65.07 -9.14
N ILE A 362 -15.97 -64.63 -9.31
CA ILE A 362 -16.80 -64.90 -10.49
C ILE A 362 -17.25 -63.56 -11.10
N TYR A 363 -17.12 -63.45 -12.42
CA TYR A 363 -17.57 -62.29 -13.19
C TYR A 363 -18.74 -62.67 -14.10
N THR A 364 -19.77 -61.81 -14.19
CA THR A 364 -20.94 -62.05 -15.04
C THR A 364 -21.65 -60.75 -15.41
N ASP A 365 -22.31 -60.72 -16.57
CA ASP A 365 -23.20 -59.62 -16.99
C ASP A 365 -24.68 -59.88 -16.69
N ARG A 366 -24.98 -61.06 -16.17
CA ARG A 366 -26.35 -61.53 -15.95
C ARG A 366 -26.86 -61.09 -14.59
N ALA A 367 -27.89 -60.23 -14.60
CA ALA A 367 -28.55 -59.76 -13.39
C ALA A 367 -29.28 -60.87 -12.61
N ASP A 368 -29.69 -61.93 -13.31
CA ASP A 368 -30.37 -63.10 -12.75
C ASP A 368 -29.40 -64.18 -12.23
N PHE A 369 -28.09 -63.99 -12.39
CA PHE A 369 -27.10 -64.98 -11.99
C PHE A 369 -26.79 -64.87 -10.49
N ASN A 370 -27.09 -65.95 -9.76
CA ASN A 370 -26.70 -66.12 -8.36
C ASN A 370 -25.88 -67.42 -8.22
N PRO A 371 -24.57 -67.33 -7.91
CA PRO A 371 -23.71 -68.50 -7.77
C PRO A 371 -24.08 -69.37 -6.57
N ASN A 372 -24.74 -68.83 -5.54
CA ASN A 372 -25.19 -69.61 -4.38
C ASN A 372 -26.35 -70.57 -4.72
N THR A 373 -27.02 -70.39 -5.84
CA THR A 373 -28.14 -71.24 -6.29
C THR A 373 -27.83 -72.01 -7.58
N THR A 374 -26.67 -71.76 -8.20
CA THR A 374 -26.32 -72.29 -9.53
C THR A 374 -25.20 -73.32 -9.40
N ARG A 375 -25.45 -74.58 -9.78
CA ARG A 375 -24.41 -75.62 -9.83
C ARG A 375 -23.44 -75.35 -11.00
N PRO A 376 -22.13 -75.60 -10.85
CA PRO A 376 -21.47 -76.23 -9.70
C PRO A 376 -21.02 -75.25 -8.59
N TYR A 377 -21.27 -73.95 -8.73
CA TYR A 377 -20.69 -72.89 -7.88
C TYR A 377 -21.29 -72.78 -6.47
N ASN A 378 -22.38 -73.50 -6.19
CA ASN A 378 -23.12 -73.44 -4.93
C ASN A 378 -22.45 -74.23 -3.78
N ASP A 379 -21.21 -74.68 -3.96
CA ASP A 379 -20.38 -75.34 -2.95
C ASP A 379 -19.76 -74.34 -1.95
N ARG A 380 -19.88 -73.02 -2.19
CA ARG A 380 -19.30 -71.94 -1.39
C ARG A 380 -20.28 -70.80 -1.16
N THR A 381 -20.01 -69.98 -0.15
CA THR A 381 -20.75 -68.74 0.10
C THR A 381 -20.14 -67.60 -0.72
N TRP A 382 -20.89 -67.14 -1.72
CA TRP A 382 -20.54 -66.01 -2.56
C TRP A 382 -21.30 -64.76 -2.13
N LYS A 383 -20.61 -63.63 -2.09
CA LYS A 383 -21.24 -62.31 -1.91
C LYS A 383 -20.96 -61.42 -3.11
N LEU A 384 -21.98 -60.69 -3.53
CA LEU A 384 -21.83 -59.68 -4.58
C LEU A 384 -20.91 -58.58 -4.04
N THR A 385 -19.92 -58.21 -4.84
CA THR A 385 -19.01 -57.13 -4.48
C THR A 385 -19.54 -55.81 -5.05
N PRO A 386 -19.92 -54.84 -4.21
CA PRO A 386 -20.31 -53.53 -4.69
C PRO A 386 -19.10 -52.77 -5.24
N VAL A 387 -19.34 -52.00 -6.30
CA VAL A 387 -18.41 -50.96 -6.74
C VAL A 387 -18.40 -49.88 -5.67
N ARG A 388 -17.22 -49.34 -5.35
CA ARG A 388 -17.06 -48.27 -4.37
C ARG A 388 -17.92 -47.05 -4.74
N GLU A 389 -18.71 -46.52 -3.78
CA GLU A 389 -19.48 -45.29 -3.97
C GLU A 389 -18.54 -44.08 -4.14
N ARG A 390 -18.91 -43.16 -5.03
CA ARG A 390 -18.12 -41.99 -5.46
C ARG A 390 -18.38 -40.77 -4.60
#